data_AF-A0A952FIQ8-F1
#
_entry.id   AF-A0A952FIQ8-F1
#
_cell.length_a   1.000
_cell.length_b   1.000
_cell.length_c   1.000
_cell.angle_alpha   90.00
_cell.angle_beta   90.00
_cell.angle_gamma   90.00
#
_symmetry.space_group_name_H-M   'P 1'
#
loop_
_entity.id
_entity.type
_entity.pdbx_description
1 polymer ?
#
loop_
_entity_poly.entity_id
_entity_poly.type
_entity_poly.pdbx_seq_one_letter_code
_entity_poly.pdbx_strand_id
1 'polypeptide(L)'
;MSNSTSDGAFVPAAGAVALHISPARRGWRRFRRNPLGFWSLVLFCAMVVVSLSAEVVSNDRPLVVRYEGTFYFPIVKDYSEQTFGGDFPTPADYLDPFIRGRITAGGNWAIYALNPYGPKTLNYFAKSPSPAAPTRDNWFGTDDRGRDLLAQLIYGFRVSVLFGLALTVIGTALGILAGAVQGYFAGKTDLVMQRLIEVWSAMPALYLLIIF
;
A
#
# COMPACT_ATOMS: atom_id res chain seq x y z
N MET A 1 -22.48 83.49 22.78
CA MET A 1 -21.44 82.71 23.49
C MET A 1 -22.20 81.68 24.34
N SER A 2 -22.09 80.37 24.22
CA SER A 2 -21.14 79.47 23.55
C SER A 2 -21.86 78.17 23.18
N ASN A 3 -21.45 77.58 22.06
CA ASN A 3 -21.84 76.27 21.54
C ASN A 3 -21.36 75.14 22.48
N SER A 4 -22.17 74.10 22.70
CA SER A 4 -21.69 72.77 23.12
C SER A 4 -22.41 71.68 22.31
N THR A 5 -21.94 71.46 21.09
CA THR A 5 -22.27 70.29 20.28
C THR A 5 -21.43 69.11 20.75
N SER A 6 -22.06 68.12 21.35
CA SER A 6 -21.44 66.81 21.62
C SER A 6 -21.36 66.03 20.31
N ASP A 7 -20.16 66.00 19.71
CA ASP A 7 -19.84 65.15 18.57
C ASP A 7 -19.87 63.67 18.99
N GLY A 8 -20.99 63.00 18.72
CA GLY A 8 -21.08 61.55 18.72
C GLY A 8 -20.44 61.01 17.45
N ALA A 9 -19.14 60.73 17.49
CA ALA A 9 -18.43 60.05 16.42
C ALA A 9 -18.97 58.61 16.25
N PHE A 10 -19.68 58.37 15.14
CA PHE A 10 -20.06 57.03 14.69
C PHE A 10 -18.79 56.31 14.20
N VAL A 11 -18.21 55.46 15.06
CA VAL A 11 -17.13 54.56 14.66
C VAL A 11 -17.75 53.42 13.84
N PRO A 12 -17.44 53.27 12.54
CA PRO A 12 -17.91 52.11 11.80
C PRO A 12 -17.22 50.87 12.38
N ALA A 13 -18.01 49.91 12.87
CA ALA A 13 -17.50 48.61 13.29
C ALA A 13 -16.70 48.02 12.12
N ALA A 14 -15.41 47.80 12.33
CA ALA A 14 -14.52 47.19 11.35
C ALA A 14 -15.16 45.89 10.85
N GLY A 15 -15.52 45.86 9.57
CA GLY A 15 -16.14 44.70 8.94
C GLY A 15 -15.25 43.49 9.14
N ALA A 16 -15.71 42.54 9.94
CA ALA A 16 -15.04 41.26 10.09
C ALA A 16 -15.02 40.56 8.73
N VAL A 17 -13.86 40.56 8.08
CA VAL A 17 -13.63 39.82 6.84
C VAL A 17 -13.85 38.34 7.14
N ALA A 18 -15.02 37.81 6.75
CA ALA A 18 -15.32 36.41 6.87
C ALA A 18 -14.32 35.62 6.01
N LEU A 19 -13.32 35.01 6.64
CA LEU A 19 -12.33 34.17 5.96
C LEU A 19 -13.06 33.08 5.18
N HIS A 20 -13.06 33.20 3.85
CA HIS A 20 -13.77 32.29 2.96
C HIS A 20 -13.10 30.91 3.01
N ILE A 21 -13.64 29.99 3.81
CA ILE A 21 -13.08 28.65 3.96
C ILE A 21 -13.22 27.91 2.63
N SER A 22 -12.12 27.37 2.10
CA SER A 22 -12.15 26.62 0.84
C SER A 22 -13.11 25.43 0.90
N PRO A 23 -13.78 25.06 -0.22
CA PRO A 23 -14.73 23.95 -0.25
C PRO A 23 -14.15 22.65 0.31
N ALA A 24 -12.87 22.35 0.00
CA ALA A 24 -12.14 21.20 0.51
C ALA A 24 -12.01 21.23 2.04
N ARG A 25 -11.65 22.38 2.64
CA ARG A 25 -11.55 22.54 4.10
C ARG A 25 -12.91 22.36 4.79
N ARG A 26 -14.00 22.81 4.16
CA ARG A 26 -15.38 22.57 4.66
C ARG A 26 -15.76 21.09 4.60
N GLY A 27 -15.44 20.41 3.50
CA GLY A 27 -15.64 18.97 3.34
C GLY A 27 -14.88 18.16 4.39
N TRP A 28 -13.61 18.48 4.62
CA TRP A 28 -12.78 17.81 5.61
C TRP A 28 -13.31 17.97 7.05
N ARG A 29 -13.75 19.18 7.42
CA ARG A 29 -14.38 19.40 8.73
C ARG A 29 -15.65 18.56 8.91
N ARG A 30 -16.45 18.39 7.85
CA ARG A 30 -17.64 17.53 7.88
C ARG A 30 -17.24 16.05 8.02
N PHE A 31 -16.22 15.60 7.30
CA PHE A 31 -15.73 14.23 7.38
C PHE A 31 -15.21 13.86 8.77
N ARG A 32 -14.43 14.75 9.41
CA ARG A 32 -13.92 14.55 10.78
C ARG A 32 -15.01 14.49 11.85
N ARG A 33 -16.24 14.92 11.57
CA ARG A 33 -17.38 14.76 12.48
C ARG A 33 -17.96 13.35 12.45
N ASN A 34 -17.64 12.55 11.43
CA ASN A 34 -17.98 11.13 11.38
C ASN A 34 -16.80 10.32 11.95
N PRO A 35 -16.86 9.85 13.22
CA PRO A 35 -15.75 9.18 13.87
C PRO A 35 -15.41 7.85 13.19
N LEU A 36 -16.41 7.09 12.73
CA LEU A 36 -16.21 5.82 12.04
C LEU A 36 -15.46 6.04 10.72
N GLY A 37 -15.91 6.98 9.90
CA GLY A 37 -15.24 7.30 8.63
C GLY A 37 -13.80 7.77 8.83
N PHE A 38 -13.56 8.60 9.85
CA PHE A 38 -12.21 9.07 10.16
C PHE A 38 -11.28 7.92 10.61
N TRP A 39 -11.73 7.06 11.53
CA TRP A 39 -10.93 5.93 12.00
C TRP A 39 -10.72 4.88 10.91
N SER A 40 -11.70 4.62 10.04
CA SER A 40 -11.52 3.76 8.87
C SER A 40 -10.46 4.31 7.93
N LEU A 41 -10.42 5.64 7.69
CA LEU A 41 -9.38 6.26 6.88
C LEU A 41 -8.00 6.10 7.51
N VAL A 42 -7.89 6.34 8.82
CA VAL A 42 -6.61 6.18 9.54
C VAL A 42 -6.12 4.74 9.49
N LEU A 43 -7.00 3.76 9.76
CA LEU A 43 -6.67 2.35 9.67
C LEU A 43 -6.23 1.97 8.25
N PHE A 44 -6.98 2.40 7.23
CA PHE A 44 -6.63 2.15 5.85
C PHE A 44 -5.26 2.73 5.49
N CYS A 45 -4.99 3.99 5.84
CA CYS A 45 -3.68 4.61 5.63
C CYS A 45 -2.56 3.87 6.36
N ALA A 46 -2.80 3.44 7.60
CA ALA A 46 -1.83 2.65 8.36
C ALA A 46 -1.53 1.31 7.67
N MET A 47 -2.57 0.59 7.22
CA MET A 47 -2.40 -0.66 6.47
C MET A 47 -1.64 -0.45 5.15
N VAL A 48 -1.86 0.68 4.44
CA VAL A 48 -1.10 1.03 3.23
C VAL A 48 0.36 1.29 3.56
N VAL A 49 0.67 2.03 4.62
CA VAL A 49 2.07 2.28 5.02
C VAL A 49 2.78 0.97 5.41
N VAL A 50 2.10 0.11 6.17
CA VAL A 50 2.61 -1.21 6.56
C VAL A 50 2.85 -2.08 5.31
N SER A 51 1.91 -2.09 4.36
CA SER A 51 2.02 -2.90 3.16
C SER A 51 3.06 -2.37 2.16
N LEU A 52 3.26 -1.04 2.08
CA LEU A 52 4.36 -0.45 1.33
C LEU A 52 5.72 -0.80 1.93
N SER A 53 5.78 -1.02 3.24
CA SER A 53 6.98 -1.43 3.98
C SER A 53 7.06 -2.96 4.14
N ALA A 54 6.38 -3.74 3.30
CA ALA A 54 6.26 -5.19 3.49
C ALA A 54 7.62 -5.90 3.49
N GLU A 55 8.60 -5.44 2.71
CA GLU A 55 9.95 -6.02 2.68
C GLU A 55 10.68 -5.90 4.03
N VAL A 56 10.25 -5.01 4.92
CA VAL A 56 10.79 -4.87 6.27
C VAL A 56 9.92 -5.60 7.30
N VAL A 57 8.60 -5.64 7.07
CA VAL A 57 7.63 -6.23 8.00
C VAL A 57 7.51 -7.75 7.83
N SER A 58 7.54 -8.23 6.59
CA SER A 58 7.32 -9.63 6.22
C SER A 58 8.28 -10.06 5.10
N ASN A 59 9.40 -10.67 5.46
CA ASN A 59 10.45 -11.03 4.50
C ASN A 59 11.13 -12.34 4.92
N ASP A 60 11.36 -13.23 3.96
CA ASP A 60 12.07 -14.49 4.17
C ASP A 60 13.58 -14.31 4.35
N ARG A 61 14.10 -13.18 3.87
CA ARG A 61 15.51 -12.80 4.06
C ARG A 61 15.66 -11.95 5.32
N PRO A 62 16.71 -12.18 6.13
CA PRO A 62 17.04 -11.28 7.23
C PRO A 62 17.42 -9.89 6.70
N LEU A 63 17.10 -8.87 7.49
CA LEU A 63 17.42 -7.47 7.18
C LEU A 63 18.93 -7.25 7.17
N VAL A 64 19.61 -7.84 8.15
CA VAL A 64 21.06 -7.79 8.31
C VAL A 64 21.56 -9.08 8.96
N VAL A 65 22.73 -9.53 8.53
CA VAL A 65 23.45 -10.67 9.08
C VAL A 65 24.88 -10.26 9.37
N ARG A 66 25.38 -10.57 10.56
CA ARG A 66 26.80 -10.52 10.87
C ARG A 66 27.33 -11.95 10.93
N TYR A 67 28.20 -12.29 10.00
CA TYR A 67 28.79 -13.62 9.88
C TYR A 67 30.31 -13.51 9.77
N GLU A 68 31.04 -14.19 10.65
CA GLU A 68 32.52 -14.22 10.70
C GLU A 68 33.17 -12.82 10.68
N GLY A 69 32.56 -11.87 11.38
CA GLY A 69 33.04 -10.49 11.50
C GLY A 69 32.63 -9.56 10.36
N THR A 70 32.02 -10.07 9.29
CA THR A 70 31.56 -9.28 8.13
C THR A 70 30.04 -9.04 8.18
N PHE A 71 29.60 -7.86 7.76
CA PHE A 71 28.18 -7.52 7.63
C PHE A 71 27.66 -7.83 6.23
N TYR A 72 26.50 -8.49 6.19
CA TYR A 72 25.76 -8.83 5.00
C TYR A 72 24.35 -8.24 5.09
N PHE A 73 23.82 -7.78 3.95
CA PHE A 73 22.48 -7.19 3.84
C PHE A 73 21.60 -7.98 2.85
N PRO A 74 21.06 -9.14 3.24
CA PRO A 74 20.29 -10.02 2.35
C PRO A 74 19.02 -9.40 1.75
N ILE A 75 18.47 -8.38 2.41
CA ILE A 75 17.32 -7.62 1.89
C ILE A 75 17.63 -6.90 0.56
N VAL A 76 18.87 -6.48 0.32
CA VAL A 76 19.26 -5.74 -0.89
C VAL A 76 19.99 -6.64 -1.90
N LYS A 77 20.71 -7.65 -1.42
CA LYS A 77 21.57 -8.48 -2.25
C LYS A 77 21.38 -9.96 -1.92
N ASP A 78 21.27 -10.76 -2.96
CA ASP A 78 21.28 -12.21 -2.85
C ASP A 78 22.70 -12.74 -2.57
N TYR A 79 22.79 -13.62 -1.58
CA TYR A 79 24.02 -14.31 -1.19
C TYR A 79 23.82 -15.81 -1.35
N SER A 80 24.88 -16.52 -1.72
CA SER A 80 24.84 -17.97 -1.85
C SER A 80 24.92 -18.65 -0.49
N GLU A 81 24.33 -19.85 -0.36
CA GLU A 81 24.46 -20.72 0.83
C GLU A 81 25.92 -20.94 1.24
N GLN A 82 26.84 -21.07 0.28
CA GLN A 82 28.28 -21.21 0.55
C GLN A 82 28.85 -20.07 1.39
N THR A 83 28.28 -18.87 1.28
CA THR A 83 28.69 -17.70 2.08
C THR A 83 28.49 -17.94 3.58
N PHE A 84 27.47 -18.72 3.95
CA PHE A 84 27.10 -19.01 5.33
C PHE A 84 27.51 -20.43 5.76
N GLY A 85 28.31 -21.11 4.94
CA GLY A 85 28.84 -22.45 5.20
C GLY A 85 27.97 -23.59 4.68
N GLY A 86 27.07 -23.34 3.72
CA GLY A 86 26.39 -24.37 2.94
C GLY A 86 27.22 -24.89 1.77
N ASP A 87 26.70 -25.88 1.05
CA ASP A 87 27.46 -26.60 0.03
C ASP A 87 27.20 -26.09 -1.40
N PHE A 88 26.05 -25.45 -1.64
CA PHE A 88 25.58 -25.15 -3.00
C PHE A 88 25.76 -23.69 -3.39
N PRO A 89 26.09 -23.40 -4.67
CA PRO A 89 26.18 -22.04 -5.22
C PRO A 89 24.77 -21.46 -5.52
N THR A 90 23.75 -21.85 -4.77
CA THR A 90 22.37 -21.38 -4.86
C THR A 90 22.11 -20.25 -3.87
N PRO A 91 21.10 -19.39 -4.10
CA PRO A 91 20.69 -18.37 -3.13
C PRO A 91 20.37 -19.01 -1.77
N ALA A 92 20.83 -18.39 -0.69
CA ALA A 92 20.66 -18.90 0.66
C ALA A 92 19.19 -19.00 1.09
N ASP A 93 18.76 -20.21 1.48
CA ASP A 93 17.51 -20.41 2.21
C ASP A 93 17.71 -20.09 3.69
N TYR A 94 17.26 -18.91 4.11
CA TYR A 94 17.36 -18.47 5.51
C TYR A 94 16.30 -19.09 6.42
N LEU A 95 15.38 -19.93 5.90
CA LEU A 95 14.50 -20.77 6.71
C LEU A 95 15.16 -22.10 7.11
N ASP A 96 16.20 -22.52 6.37
CA ASP A 96 16.92 -23.76 6.65
C ASP A 96 17.49 -23.75 8.09
N PRO A 97 17.11 -24.73 8.94
CA PRO A 97 17.67 -24.90 10.27
C PRO A 97 19.20 -24.94 10.30
N PHE A 98 19.85 -25.53 9.28
CA PHE A 98 21.30 -25.59 9.17
C PHE A 98 21.91 -24.19 8.99
N ILE A 99 21.45 -23.43 7.99
CA ILE A 99 21.91 -22.06 7.73
C ILE A 99 21.62 -21.14 8.92
N ARG A 100 20.41 -21.24 9.51
CA ARG A 100 20.06 -20.49 10.74
C ARG A 100 20.99 -20.83 11.90
N GLY A 101 21.30 -22.11 12.09
CA GLY A 101 22.24 -22.55 13.11
C GLY A 101 23.62 -21.94 12.94
N ARG A 102 24.15 -21.90 11.70
CA ARG A 102 25.45 -21.28 11.39
C ARG A 102 25.45 -19.76 11.61
N ILE A 103 24.38 -19.09 11.19
CA ILE A 103 24.24 -17.62 11.30
C ILE A 103 24.02 -17.17 12.76
N THR A 104 23.52 -18.03 13.64
CA THR A 104 23.29 -17.71 15.05
C THR A 104 24.33 -18.33 16.00
N ALA A 105 25.31 -19.07 15.47
CA ALA A 105 26.35 -19.70 16.27
C ALA A 105 27.49 -18.72 16.65
N GLY A 106 28.01 -18.88 17.87
CA GLY A 106 29.18 -18.15 18.34
C GLY A 106 28.95 -16.64 18.43
N GLY A 107 29.76 -15.88 17.69
CA GLY A 107 29.64 -14.41 17.60
C GLY A 107 28.75 -13.90 16.47
N ASN A 108 28.15 -14.79 15.69
CA ASN A 108 27.30 -14.44 14.55
C ASN A 108 25.88 -14.12 15.03
N TRP A 109 25.19 -13.25 14.30
CA TRP A 109 23.79 -12.94 14.56
C TRP A 109 23.09 -12.43 13.31
N ALA A 110 21.76 -12.51 13.31
CA ALA A 110 20.92 -11.94 12.27
C ALA A 110 19.68 -11.26 12.85
N ILE A 111 19.20 -10.22 12.17
CA ILE A 111 17.95 -9.56 12.47
C ILE A 111 16.97 -9.90 11.36
N TYR A 112 15.87 -10.54 11.72
CA TYR A 112 14.81 -10.92 10.80
C TYR A 112 13.67 -9.89 10.81
N ALA A 113 12.84 -9.92 9.76
CA ALA A 113 11.57 -9.22 9.74
C ALA A 113 10.63 -9.75 10.84
N LEU A 114 9.59 -8.97 11.19
CA LEU A 114 8.60 -9.37 12.20
C LEU A 114 7.92 -10.69 11.81
N ASN A 115 7.61 -10.84 10.52
CA ASN A 115 7.20 -12.09 9.92
C ASN A 115 8.34 -12.60 9.02
N PRO A 116 9.08 -13.67 9.38
CA PRO A 116 10.25 -14.12 8.62
C PRO A 116 9.86 -14.95 7.38
N TYR A 117 8.81 -14.54 6.66
CA TYR A 117 8.26 -15.21 5.49
C TYR A 117 7.91 -14.20 4.41
N GLY A 118 8.25 -14.53 3.16
CA GLY A 118 7.82 -13.80 1.98
C GLY A 118 6.53 -14.37 1.38
N PRO A 119 5.92 -13.67 0.41
CA PRO A 119 4.61 -14.05 -0.16
C PRO A 119 4.65 -15.32 -1.01
N LYS A 120 5.85 -15.73 -1.46
CA LYS A 120 6.06 -16.90 -2.32
C LYS A 120 7.01 -17.91 -1.68
N THR A 121 7.43 -17.68 -0.46
CA THR A 121 8.38 -18.56 0.24
C THR A 121 7.70 -19.87 0.58
N LEU A 122 8.28 -20.99 0.16
CA LEU A 122 7.85 -22.32 0.58
C LEU A 122 8.67 -22.73 1.80
N ASN A 123 8.00 -23.10 2.89
CA ASN A 123 8.67 -23.59 4.08
C ASN A 123 8.80 -25.13 4.02
N TYR A 124 9.92 -25.63 3.49
CA TYR A 124 10.22 -27.06 3.42
C TYR A 124 10.43 -27.70 4.81
N PHE A 125 10.65 -26.90 5.84
CA PHE A 125 10.93 -27.32 7.22
C PHE A 125 9.71 -27.12 8.13
N ALA A 126 8.51 -27.04 7.56
CA ALA A 126 7.28 -26.88 8.31
C ALA A 126 7.04 -28.06 9.27
N LYS A 127 6.57 -27.77 10.49
CA LYS A 127 6.29 -28.77 11.54
C LYS A 127 4.98 -29.54 11.31
N SER A 128 4.16 -29.10 10.36
CA SER A 128 2.83 -29.65 10.11
C SER A 128 2.56 -29.69 8.61
N PRO A 129 1.76 -30.67 8.13
CA PRO A 129 1.39 -30.73 6.73
C PRO A 129 0.57 -29.50 6.33
N SER A 130 0.73 -29.08 5.08
CA SER A 130 -0.03 -27.96 4.51
C SER A 130 -1.37 -28.45 3.94
N PRO A 131 -2.46 -27.66 4.05
CA PRO A 131 -2.56 -26.38 4.75
C PRO A 131 -2.55 -26.54 6.28
N ALA A 132 -1.83 -25.65 6.97
CA ALA A 132 -1.70 -25.65 8.42
C ALA A 132 -2.55 -24.55 9.07
N ALA A 133 -3.12 -24.85 10.24
CA ALA A 133 -3.83 -23.88 11.07
C ALA A 133 -2.89 -22.77 11.59
N PRO A 134 -3.43 -21.64 12.09
CA PRO A 134 -2.64 -20.58 12.70
C PRO A 134 -1.69 -21.07 13.81
N THR A 135 -0.42 -20.66 13.74
CA THR A 135 0.63 -20.99 14.72
C THR A 135 1.48 -19.75 15.06
N ARG A 136 2.43 -19.92 15.99
CA ARG A 136 3.42 -18.86 16.30
C ARG A 136 4.39 -18.61 15.15
N ASP A 137 4.64 -19.62 14.33
CA ASP A 137 5.51 -19.50 13.16
C ASP A 137 4.71 -18.81 12.03
N ASN A 138 3.47 -19.25 11.76
CA ASN A 138 2.59 -18.66 10.75
C ASN A 138 1.30 -18.10 11.38
N TRP A 139 1.22 -16.79 11.60
CA TRP A 139 0.18 -16.17 12.45
C TRP A 139 -1.24 -16.41 11.95
N PHE A 140 -1.44 -16.53 10.64
CA PHE A 140 -2.74 -16.85 10.03
C PHE A 140 -2.79 -18.25 9.41
N GLY A 141 -1.74 -19.06 9.59
CA GLY A 141 -1.62 -20.38 8.98
C GLY A 141 -1.01 -20.34 7.59
N THR A 142 -1.08 -21.47 6.88
CA THR A 142 -0.52 -21.64 5.55
C THR A 142 -1.56 -22.05 4.52
N ASP A 143 -1.29 -21.77 3.25
CA ASP A 143 -2.10 -22.28 2.14
C ASP A 143 -1.80 -23.75 1.81
N ASP A 144 -2.45 -24.27 0.77
CA ASP A 144 -2.29 -25.63 0.25
C ASP A 144 -0.85 -25.98 -0.17
N ARG A 145 0.01 -24.99 -0.42
CA ARG A 145 1.41 -25.13 -0.82
C ARG A 145 2.40 -24.84 0.30
N GLY A 146 1.92 -24.50 1.50
CA GLY A 146 2.77 -24.18 2.65
C GLY A 146 3.34 -22.76 2.64
N ARG A 147 2.74 -21.83 1.89
CA ARG A 147 3.10 -20.40 1.93
C ARG A 147 2.36 -19.70 3.07
N ASP A 148 3.04 -18.75 3.72
CA ASP A 148 2.48 -17.99 4.84
C ASP A 148 1.30 -17.09 4.39
N LEU A 149 0.15 -17.21 5.04
CA LEU A 149 -1.05 -16.44 4.68
C LEU A 149 -0.94 -14.96 5.06
N LEU A 150 -0.28 -14.62 6.17
CA LEU A 150 -0.09 -13.23 6.57
C LEU A 150 0.77 -12.47 5.55
N ALA A 151 1.88 -13.07 5.12
CA ALA A 151 2.73 -12.52 4.06
C ALA A 151 1.94 -12.33 2.76
N GLN A 152 1.17 -13.33 2.33
CA GLN A 152 0.33 -13.23 1.14
C GLN A 152 -0.70 -12.09 1.24
N LEU A 153 -1.32 -11.90 2.41
CA LEU A 153 -2.29 -10.81 2.62
C LEU A 153 -1.63 -9.44 2.59
N ILE A 154 -0.49 -9.24 3.26
CA ILE A 154 0.22 -7.94 3.27
C ILE A 154 0.63 -7.55 1.85
N TYR A 155 1.27 -8.48 1.12
CA TYR A 155 1.73 -8.23 -0.25
C TYR A 155 0.56 -8.10 -1.23
N GLY A 156 -0.47 -8.93 -1.11
CA GLY A 156 -1.67 -8.89 -1.93
C GLY A 156 -2.44 -7.58 -1.76
N PHE A 157 -2.64 -7.14 -0.51
CA PHE A 157 -3.28 -5.87 -0.20
C PHE A 157 -2.55 -4.68 -0.84
N ARG A 158 -1.21 -4.65 -0.76
CA ARG A 158 -0.40 -3.63 -1.44
C ARG A 158 -0.69 -3.57 -2.94
N VAL A 159 -0.63 -4.72 -3.62
CA VAL A 159 -0.85 -4.79 -5.08
C VAL A 159 -2.26 -4.32 -5.42
N SER A 160 -3.28 -4.79 -4.70
CA SER A 160 -4.68 -4.42 -4.95
C SER A 160 -4.93 -2.92 -4.78
N VAL A 161 -4.41 -2.32 -3.70
CA VAL A 161 -4.60 -0.88 -3.44
C VAL A 161 -3.85 -0.03 -4.46
N LEU A 162 -2.58 -0.34 -4.74
CA LEU A 162 -1.79 0.42 -5.71
C LEU A 162 -2.39 0.33 -7.11
N PHE A 163 -2.85 -0.86 -7.51
CA PHE A 163 -3.53 -1.04 -8.79
C PHE A 163 -4.83 -0.23 -8.88
N GLY A 164 -5.69 -0.30 -7.86
CA GLY A 164 -6.94 0.47 -7.84
C GLY A 164 -6.71 1.99 -7.87
N LEU A 165 -5.72 2.48 -7.13
CA LEU A 165 -5.35 3.89 -7.14
C LEU A 165 -4.78 4.32 -8.50
N ALA A 166 -3.87 3.53 -9.08
CA ALA A 166 -3.29 3.82 -10.39
C ALA A 166 -4.38 3.84 -11.49
N LEU A 167 -5.26 2.84 -11.51
CA LEU A 167 -6.36 2.75 -12.48
C LEU A 167 -7.31 3.93 -12.35
N THR A 168 -7.64 4.34 -11.11
CA THR A 168 -8.51 5.49 -10.85
C THR A 168 -7.86 6.79 -11.34
N VAL A 169 -6.58 7.02 -11.02
CA VAL A 169 -5.86 8.24 -11.43
C VAL A 169 -5.74 8.31 -12.95
N ILE A 170 -5.28 7.23 -13.58
CA ILE A 170 -5.11 7.16 -15.04
C ILE A 170 -6.45 7.29 -15.74
N GLY A 171 -7.46 6.53 -15.30
CA GLY A 171 -8.81 6.57 -15.88
C GLY A 171 -9.47 7.94 -15.74
N THR A 172 -9.32 8.59 -14.58
CA THR A 172 -9.83 9.95 -14.36
C THR A 172 -9.11 10.96 -15.25
N ALA A 173 -7.78 10.87 -15.37
CA ALA A 173 -7.01 11.76 -16.24
C ALA A 173 -7.42 11.60 -17.71
N LEU A 174 -7.50 10.36 -18.21
CA LEU A 174 -7.96 10.08 -19.57
C LEU A 174 -9.40 10.53 -19.81
N GLY A 175 -10.30 10.31 -18.85
CA GLY A 175 -11.68 10.75 -18.92
C GLY A 175 -11.81 12.27 -18.94
N ILE A 176 -11.04 13.00 -18.13
CA ILE A 176 -10.99 14.46 -18.14
C ILE A 176 -10.46 14.97 -19.48
N LEU A 177 -9.39 14.37 -20.01
CA LEU A 177 -8.81 14.76 -21.30
C LEU A 177 -9.80 14.51 -22.45
N ALA A 178 -10.43 13.33 -22.51
CA ALA A 178 -11.43 13.01 -23.52
C ALA A 178 -12.64 13.95 -23.43
N GLY A 179 -13.16 14.18 -22.22
CA GLY A 179 -14.27 15.11 -22.00
C GLY A 179 -13.91 16.56 -22.35
N ALA A 180 -12.69 17.00 -22.07
CA ALA A 180 -12.21 18.33 -22.46
C ALA A 180 -12.12 18.49 -23.98
N VAL A 181 -11.63 17.46 -24.70
CA VAL A 181 -11.59 17.44 -26.17
C VAL A 181 -13.00 17.51 -26.76
N GLN A 182 -13.93 16.69 -26.25
CA GLN A 182 -15.34 16.72 -26.68
C GLN A 182 -15.97 18.10 -26.45
N GLY A 183 -15.75 18.69 -25.27
CA GLY A 183 -16.29 20.00 -24.91
C GLY A 183 -15.68 21.16 -25.69
N TYR A 184 -14.40 21.09 -26.07
CA TYR A 184 -13.71 22.15 -26.80
C TYR A 184 -14.09 22.20 -28.28
N PHE A 185 -14.06 21.05 -28.97
CA PHE A 185 -14.34 21.01 -30.41
C PHE A 185 -15.83 20.95 -30.75
N ALA A 186 -16.67 20.39 -29.86
CA ALA A 186 -18.10 20.21 -30.02
C ALA A 186 -18.54 19.57 -31.37
N GLY A 187 -19.86 19.40 -31.55
CA GLY A 187 -20.45 18.96 -32.82
C GLY A 187 -20.08 17.52 -33.21
N LYS A 188 -19.38 17.34 -34.35
CA LYS A 188 -19.08 16.01 -34.91
C LYS A 188 -18.16 15.18 -34.02
N THR A 189 -17.19 15.82 -33.35
CA THR A 189 -16.25 15.12 -32.45
C THR A 189 -16.96 14.54 -31.24
N ASP A 190 -17.88 15.29 -30.66
CA ASP A 190 -18.73 14.86 -29.55
C ASP A 190 -19.66 13.71 -29.96
N LEU A 191 -20.36 13.84 -31.09
CA LEU A 191 -21.24 12.80 -31.63
C LEU A 191 -20.50 11.48 -31.87
N VAL A 192 -19.30 11.51 -32.47
CA VAL A 192 -18.51 10.29 -32.72
C VAL A 192 -18.09 9.63 -31.41
N MET A 193 -17.58 10.40 -30.44
CA MET A 193 -17.14 9.86 -29.16
C MET A 193 -18.31 9.30 -28.34
N GLN A 194 -19.45 9.98 -28.34
CA GLN A 194 -20.67 9.48 -27.71
C GLN A 194 -21.10 8.13 -28.31
N ARG A 195 -21.09 8.00 -29.64
CA ARG A 195 -21.42 6.72 -30.31
C ARG A 195 -20.43 5.62 -29.96
N LEU A 196 -19.15 5.92 -29.85
CA LEU A 196 -18.15 4.94 -29.42
C LEU A 196 -18.42 4.46 -27.99
N ILE A 197 -18.73 5.37 -27.06
CA ILE A 197 -19.08 5.02 -25.68
C ILE A 197 -20.36 4.18 -25.63
N GLU A 198 -21.38 4.52 -26.42
CA GLU A 198 -22.61 3.72 -26.52
C GLU A 198 -22.31 2.29 -26.97
N VAL A 199 -21.55 2.12 -28.06
CA VAL A 199 -21.16 0.79 -28.57
C VAL A 199 -20.34 0.03 -27.53
N TRP A 200 -19.38 0.69 -26.88
CA TRP A 200 -18.56 0.06 -25.86
C TRP A 200 -19.37 -0.39 -24.65
N SER A 201 -20.29 0.46 -24.17
CA SER A 201 -21.16 0.17 -23.03
C SER A 201 -22.27 -0.85 -23.34
N ALA A 202 -22.59 -1.05 -24.62
CA ALA A 202 -23.52 -2.08 -25.08
C ALA A 202 -22.90 -3.49 -25.09
N MET A 203 -21.57 -3.61 -25.03
CA MET A 203 -20.90 -4.91 -24.96
C MET A 203 -21.18 -5.59 -23.62
N PRO A 204 -21.62 -6.86 -23.60
CA PRO A 204 -21.87 -7.56 -22.35
C PRO A 204 -20.58 -7.77 -21.54
N ALA A 205 -20.55 -7.25 -20.31
CA ALA A 205 -19.37 -7.34 -19.45
C ALA A 205 -18.90 -8.79 -19.21
N LEU A 206 -19.83 -9.73 -19.06
CA LEU A 206 -19.52 -11.16 -18.88
C LEU A 206 -18.75 -11.76 -20.06
N TYR A 207 -19.08 -11.38 -21.30
CA TYR A 207 -18.38 -11.90 -22.48
C TYR A 207 -16.92 -11.42 -22.52
N LEU A 208 -16.69 -10.13 -22.20
CA LEU A 208 -15.34 -9.59 -22.15
C LEU A 208 -14.49 -10.26 -21.06
N LEU A 209 -15.07 -10.54 -19.89
CA LEU A 209 -14.36 -11.18 -18.78
C LEU A 209 -14.04 -12.67 -19.01
N ILE A 210 -14.74 -13.35 -19.93
CA ILE A 210 -14.47 -14.77 -20.24
C ILE A 210 -13.37 -14.90 -21.31
N ILE A 211 -13.31 -13.94 -22.25
CA ILE A 211 -12.38 -14.00 -23.38
C ILE A 211 -10.95 -13.60 -22.96
N PHE A 212 -10.81 -12.70 -21.99
CA PHE A 212 -9.53 -12.18 -21.49
C PHE A 212 -9.19 -12.73 -20.11
#